data_AF-V8N0U1-F1
#
_entry.id   AF-V8N0U1-F1
#
_cell.length_a   1.000
_cell.length_b   1.000
_cell.length_c   1.000
_cell.angle_alpha   90.00
_cell.angle_beta   90.00
_cell.angle_gamma   90.00
#
_symmetry.space_group_name_H-M   'P 1'
#
loop_
_entity.id
_entity.type
_entity.pdbx_description
1 polymer ?
#
loop_
_entity_poly.entity_id
_entity_poly.type
_entity_poly.pdbx_seq_one_letter_code
_entity_poly.pdbx_strand_id
1 'polypeptide(L)'
;MGPHGRWVLLLTEEGRHPLPCTHRSRPPPLLGFQLALTIVRQTGGLGISIAGGKGSTPYKGDDEGVFISRVSEEGPAAQAGVRVGDKLLE
;
A
#
# COMPACT_ATOMS: atom_id res chain seq x y z
N MET A 1 19.70 -7.13 19.66
CA MET A 1 19.83 -6.14 18.58
C MET A 1 19.73 -6.89 17.25
N GLY A 2 18.53 -6.99 16.68
CA GLY A 2 18.28 -7.64 15.39
C GLY A 2 17.73 -6.62 14.38
N PRO A 3 17.93 -6.81 13.08
CA PRO A 3 17.84 -5.74 12.09
C PRO A 3 16.40 -5.28 11.89
N HIS A 4 16.22 -3.95 11.88
CA HIS A 4 14.96 -3.28 11.60
C HIS A 4 14.63 -3.43 10.11
N GLY A 5 13.72 -4.34 9.77
CA GLY A 5 13.19 -4.48 8.42
C GLY A 5 12.28 -3.30 8.08
N ARG A 6 12.70 -2.49 7.12
CA ARG A 6 11.94 -1.39 6.51
C ARG A 6 10.96 -1.96 5.48
N TRP A 7 9.71 -1.49 5.46
CA TRP A 7 8.70 -1.91 4.47
C TRP A 7 8.04 -0.67 3.86
N VAL A 8 7.86 -0.65 2.53
CA VAL A 8 7.33 0.47 1.75
C VAL A 8 5.95 0.09 1.20
N LEU A 9 4.94 0.94 1.33
CA LEU A 9 3.55 0.65 0.96
C LEU A 9 2.99 1.69 -0.04
N LEU A 10 2.24 1.23 -1.05
CA LEU A 10 1.57 2.05 -2.08
C LEU A 10 0.05 2.07 -1.93
N LEU A 11 -0.55 3.25 -1.75
CA LEU A 11 -2.00 3.47 -1.69
C LEU A 11 -2.58 3.80 -3.08
N THR A 12 -3.78 3.30 -3.41
CA THR A 12 -4.56 3.73 -4.60
C THR A 12 -6.01 4.02 -4.20
N GLU A 13 -6.49 5.23 -4.49
CA GLU A 13 -7.91 5.61 -4.42
C GLU A 13 -8.44 5.90 -5.83
N GLU A 14 -9.54 5.25 -6.21
CA GLU A 14 -10.22 5.43 -7.50
C GLU A 14 -11.61 6.06 -7.28
N GLY A 15 -11.88 7.23 -7.90
CA GLY A 15 -13.25 7.60 -8.28
C GLY A 15 -13.73 9.07 -8.20
N ARG A 16 -14.08 9.61 -9.39
CA ARG A 16 -15.22 10.52 -9.75
C ARG A 16 -15.07 12.06 -9.69
N HIS A 17 -14.88 12.70 -10.85
CA HIS A 17 -15.81 13.62 -11.55
C HIS A 17 -15.16 14.25 -12.82
N PRO A 18 -15.89 14.56 -13.91
CA PRO A 18 -15.31 15.14 -15.12
C PRO A 18 -15.30 16.67 -15.07
N LEU A 19 -14.18 17.31 -15.44
CA LEU A 19 -14.09 18.76 -15.66
C LEU A 19 -13.86 19.03 -17.17
N PRO A 20 -14.54 20.02 -17.79
CA PRO A 20 -14.38 20.32 -19.20
C PRO A 20 -13.15 21.20 -19.48
N CYS A 21 -12.71 21.09 -20.72
CA CYS A 21 -11.41 21.43 -21.28
C CYS A 21 -11.07 22.93 -21.32
N THR A 22 -9.83 23.32 -20.98
CA THR A 22 -9.08 24.34 -21.72
C THR A 22 -7.57 24.06 -21.68
N HIS A 23 -7.01 23.87 -22.88
CA HIS A 23 -5.60 23.85 -23.29
C HIS A 23 -4.54 24.37 -22.29
N ARG A 24 -3.82 23.44 -21.64
CA ARG A 24 -2.34 23.33 -21.68
C ARG A 24 -1.90 22.08 -20.92
N SER A 25 -0.99 21.32 -21.53
CA SER A 25 -0.30 20.14 -20.99
C SER A 25 -1.22 19.07 -20.38
N ARG A 26 -1.34 17.95 -21.10
CA ARG A 26 -1.79 16.65 -20.59
C ARG A 26 -1.41 16.52 -19.10
N PRO A 27 -2.36 16.40 -18.14
CA PRO A 27 -1.98 16.16 -16.76
C PRO A 27 -1.11 14.89 -16.74
N PRO A 28 0.01 14.88 -16.01
CA PRO A 28 0.82 13.68 -15.87
C PRO A 28 -0.08 12.55 -15.34
N PRO A 29 0.23 11.28 -15.64
CA PRO A 29 -0.58 10.16 -15.15
C PRO A 29 -0.76 10.31 -13.64
N LEU A 30 -1.95 9.99 -13.15
CA LEU A 30 -2.34 10.09 -11.73
C LEU A 30 -1.57 9.01 -10.96
N LEU A 31 -0.25 9.19 -10.87
CA LEU A 31 0.73 8.18 -10.51
C LEU A 31 0.61 7.96 -9.00
N GLY A 32 0.29 6.73 -8.58
CA GLY A 32 0.29 6.35 -7.18
C GLY A 32 1.56 6.84 -6.49
N PHE A 33 1.43 7.37 -5.27
CA PHE A 33 2.56 7.88 -4.50
C PHE A 33 3.23 6.74 -3.73
N GLN A 34 4.55 6.74 -3.70
CA GLN A 34 5.35 5.81 -2.91
C GLN A 34 5.67 6.41 -1.55
N LEU A 35 5.37 5.66 -0.48
CA LEU A 35 5.65 6.09 0.88
C LEU A 35 6.50 5.05 1.62
N ALA A 36 7.62 5.52 2.19
CA ALA A 36 8.41 4.73 3.13
C ALA A 36 7.90 4.98 4.56
N LEU A 37 7.35 3.94 5.18
CA LEU A 37 6.86 3.98 6.54
C LEU A 37 7.80 3.21 7.47
N THR A 38 7.89 3.65 8.72
CA THR A 38 8.62 2.93 9.78
C THR A 38 7.62 2.58 10.86
N ILE A 39 7.35 1.28 11.01
CA ILE A 39 6.39 0.76 11.97
C ILE A 39 7.19 0.05 13.07
N VAL A 40 7.00 0.48 14.31
CA VAL A 40 7.62 -0.18 15.45
C VAL A 40 6.80 -1.42 15.80
N ARG A 41 7.44 -2.57 15.76
CA ARG A 41 6.79 -3.85 16.08
C ARG A 41 6.44 -3.92 17.57
N GLN A 42 5.22 -4.37 17.86
CA GLN A 42 4.74 -4.65 19.21
C GLN A 42 4.68 -6.17 19.47
N THR A 43 4.29 -6.58 20.69
CA THR A 43 4.14 -7.99 21.09
C THR A 43 3.21 -8.77 20.16
N GLY A 44 2.16 -8.13 19.62
CA GLY A 44 1.23 -8.70 18.63
C GLY A 44 1.72 -8.63 17.17
N GLY A 45 2.93 -8.13 16.90
CA GLY A 45 3.46 -7.96 15.56
C GLY A 45 3.30 -6.54 15.00
N LEU A 46 3.15 -6.42 13.67
CA LEU A 46 2.99 -5.14 12.97
C LEU A 46 1.52 -4.72 12.81
N GLY A 47 0.57 -5.63 13.00
CA GLY A 47 -0.86 -5.35 12.78
C GLY A 47 -1.28 -5.37 11.31
N ILE A 48 -0.63 -6.16 10.45
CA ILE A 48 -1.00 -6.38 9.05
C ILE A 48 -1.02 -7.86 8.68
N SER A 49 -1.80 -8.20 7.66
CA SER A 49 -1.71 -9.47 6.93
C SER A 49 -1.28 -9.21 5.49
N ILE A 50 -0.47 -10.11 4.94
CA ILE A 50 0.07 -10.03 3.59
C ILE A 50 -0.59 -11.10 2.70
N ALA A 51 -0.88 -10.77 1.45
CA ALA A 51 -1.33 -11.71 0.42
C ALA A 51 -0.68 -11.39 -0.94
N GLY A 52 -0.76 -12.35 -1.87
CA GLY A 52 -0.08 -12.25 -3.16
C GLY A 52 1.42 -12.52 -3.04
N GLY A 53 2.14 -12.18 -4.12
CA GLY A 53 3.53 -12.55 -4.33
C GLY A 53 3.68 -13.58 -5.45
N LYS A 54 4.86 -13.58 -6.07
CA LYS A 54 5.21 -14.48 -7.17
C LYS A 54 5.05 -15.95 -6.77
N GLY A 55 4.33 -16.72 -7.58
CA GLY A 55 4.07 -18.14 -7.32
C GLY A 55 3.02 -18.42 -6.23
N SER A 56 2.31 -17.39 -5.76
CA SER A 56 1.15 -17.54 -4.88
C SER A 56 -0.15 -17.19 -5.62
N THR A 57 -1.30 -17.40 -4.97
CA THR A 57 -2.58 -16.91 -5.51
C THR A 57 -2.56 -15.37 -5.55
N PRO A 58 -2.75 -14.74 -6.73
CA PRO A 58 -2.79 -13.29 -6.83
C PRO A 58 -3.86 -12.67 -5.93
N TYR A 59 -3.55 -11.53 -5.32
CA TYR A 59 -4.50 -10.79 -4.48
C TYR A 59 -5.36 -9.81 -5.31
N LYS A 60 -4.77 -9.17 -6.33
CA LYS A 60 -5.45 -8.21 -7.22
C LYS A 60 -5.26 -8.63 -8.68
N GLY A 61 -6.31 -9.16 -9.30
CA GLY A 61 -6.27 -9.56 -10.72
C GLY A 61 -5.11 -10.51 -11.00
N ASP A 62 -4.33 -10.21 -12.04
CA ASP A 62 -3.11 -10.94 -12.42
C ASP A 62 -1.82 -10.31 -11.85
N ASP A 63 -1.92 -9.37 -10.91
CA ASP A 63 -0.74 -8.73 -10.30
C ASP A 63 -0.08 -9.67 -9.29
N GLU A 64 1.12 -10.17 -9.61
CA GLU A 64 1.96 -11.00 -8.74
C GLU A 64 2.62 -10.21 -7.58
N GLY A 65 2.23 -8.97 -7.38
CA GLY A 65 2.66 -8.12 -6.29
C GLY A 65 2.28 -8.65 -4.90
N VAL A 66 2.96 -8.10 -3.90
CA VAL A 66 2.68 -8.38 -2.48
C VAL A 66 1.82 -7.24 -1.94
N PHE A 67 0.69 -7.58 -1.29
CA PHE A 67 -0.30 -6.60 -0.86
C PHE A 67 -0.70 -6.79 0.60
N ILE A 68 -1.13 -5.69 1.23
CA ILE A 68 -1.78 -5.71 2.53
C ILE A 68 -3.23 -6.16 2.37
N SER A 69 -3.54 -7.35 2.87
CA SER A 69 -4.88 -7.94 2.80
C SER A 69 -5.75 -7.59 4.00
N ARG A 70 -5.13 -7.28 5.15
CA ARG A 70 -5.80 -6.82 6.38
C ARG A 70 -4.91 -5.86 7.17
N VAL A 71 -5.54 -4.94 7.87
CA VAL A 71 -4.93 -4.07 8.89
C VAL A 71 -5.71 -4.26 10.18
N SER A 72 -5.02 -4.56 11.28
CA SER A 72 -5.64 -4.64 12.60
C SER A 72 -6.07 -3.25 13.06
N GLU A 73 -7.32 -3.11 13.48
CA GLU A 73 -7.81 -1.89 14.10
C GLU A 73 -6.95 -1.54 15.32
N GLU A 74 -6.60 -0.25 15.45
CA GLU A 74 -5.72 0.29 16.50
C GLU A 74 -4.28 -0.27 16.54
N GLY A 75 -3.91 -1.16 15.61
CA GLY A 75 -2.58 -1.77 15.55
C GLY A 75 -1.48 -0.81 15.06
N PRO A 76 -0.19 -1.18 15.20
CA PRO A 76 0.93 -0.31 14.82
C PRO A 76 0.88 0.19 13.37
N ALA A 77 0.46 -0.67 12.44
CA ALA A 77 0.32 -0.29 11.04
C ALA A 77 -0.85 0.66 10.77
N ALA A 78 -1.99 0.49 11.46
CA ALA A 78 -3.10 1.43 11.36
C ALA A 78 -2.69 2.83 11.83
N GLN A 79 -1.97 2.91 12.95
CA GLN A 79 -1.42 4.16 13.48
C GLN A 79 -0.40 4.82 12.54
N ALA A 80 0.33 4.03 11.75
CA ALA A 80 1.24 4.53 10.72
C ALA A 80 0.54 4.91 9.40
N GLY A 81 -0.78 4.71 9.29
CA GLY A 81 -1.58 5.07 8.12
C GLY A 81 -1.62 4.02 7.00
N VAL A 82 -1.17 2.79 7.27
CA VAL A 82 -1.28 1.66 6.32
C VAL A 82 -2.73 1.28 6.08
N ARG A 83 -3.08 0.96 4.83
CA ARG A 83 -4.43 0.54 4.46
C ARG A 83 -4.45 -0.79 3.71
N VAL A 84 -5.63 -1.42 3.70
CA VAL A 84 -5.87 -2.61 2.89
C VAL A 84 -5.82 -2.24 1.42
N GLY A 85 -5.19 -3.11 0.63
CA GLY A 85 -4.97 -2.88 -0.79
C GLY A 85 -3.64 -2.20 -1.10
N ASP A 86 -2.89 -1.79 -0.06
CA ASP A 86 -1.57 -1.21 -0.25
C ASP A 86 -0.60 -2.24 -0.82
N LYS A 87 0.19 -1.84 -1.82
CA LYS A 87 1.21 -2.72 -2.43
C LYS A 87 2.55 -2.51 -1.76
N LEU A 88 3.18 -3.60 -1.32
CA LEU A 88 4.55 -3.57 -0.81
C LEU A 88 5.54 -3.44 -1.97
N LEU A 89 6.49 -2.52 -1.83
CA LEU A 89 7.60 -2.32 -2.78
C LEU A 89 8.95 -2.68 -2.14
N GLU A 90 9.90 -3.14 -2.96
CA GLU A 90 11.31 -3.40 -2.60
C GLU A 90 12.14 -2.11 -2.54
#